data_AF-A0A450X499-F1
#
_entry.id   AF-A0A450X499-F1
#
_cell.length_a   1.000
_cell.length_b   1.000
_cell.length_c   1.000
_cell.angle_alpha   90.00
_cell.angle_beta   90.00
_cell.angle_gamma   90.00
#
_symmetry.space_group_name_H-M   'P 1'
#
loop_
_entity.id
_entity.type
_entity.pdbx_description
1 polymer ?
#
loop_
_entity_poly.entity_id
_entity_poly.type
_entity_poly.pdbx_seq_one_letter_code
_entity_poly.pdbx_strand_id
1 'polypeptide(L)'
;MSGEAFHDALDELAGLGLLQRANDTYAMHGLVREYFLRESQQDAPVLHERLYRLYAAVIQPKWRPGGLEGLRPLYEAVHHGTQTARHGKTLYRETFEDVYIRRILRGMEAKEGGFYSMKKLGAFDADLKALAGFFQGDWGKPIPGLPAPYQGFLLNQAAFALRALGRLHAALAPIRIGLEMLLKQADWENAAKNANNLSDLELLLGRIAATIADAEQSVTHAERSEEAFERLSNRTTQADALHQAGEAQAARALFIDAEAIPGRRPTPNPAPLFAPGLPVSRAAAGGGRARGVAGMG
;
A
#
# COMPACT_ATOMS: atom_id res chain seq x y z
N MET A 1 9.48 18.38 33.89
CA MET A 1 10.92 18.19 33.64
C MET A 1 11.32 19.08 32.47
N SER A 2 12.49 19.71 32.54
CA SER A 2 13.11 20.36 31.37
C SER A 2 13.56 19.29 30.36
N GLY A 3 13.81 19.69 29.11
CA GLY A 3 14.33 18.77 28.09
C GLY A 3 15.70 18.19 28.46
N GLU A 4 16.54 18.98 29.12
CA GLU A 4 17.87 18.60 29.59
C GLU A 4 17.82 17.54 30.69
N ALA A 5 17.06 17.78 31.77
CA ALA A 5 16.87 16.82 32.85
C ALA A 5 16.22 15.51 32.39
N PHE A 6 15.50 15.55 31.26
CA PHE A 6 14.93 14.36 30.63
C PHE A 6 15.94 13.58 29.80
N HIS A 7 16.82 14.26 29.07
CA HIS A 7 17.94 13.60 28.37
C HIS A 7 18.92 12.97 29.35
N ASP A 8 19.23 13.65 30.45
CA ASP A 8 20.10 13.11 31.51
C ASP A 8 19.51 11.81 32.10
N ALA A 9 18.20 11.77 32.33
CA ALA A 9 17.53 10.56 32.82
C ALA A 9 17.58 9.40 31.80
N LEU A 10 17.48 9.68 30.49
CA LEU A 10 17.61 8.64 29.46
C LEU A 10 19.05 8.13 29.35
N ASP A 11 20.03 9.01 29.52
CA ASP A 11 21.45 8.66 29.54
C ASP A 11 21.82 7.85 30.78
N GLU A 12 21.25 8.15 31.94
CA GLU A 12 21.38 7.29 33.14
C GLU A 12 20.76 5.91 32.89
N LEU A 13 19.56 5.83 32.32
CA LEU A 13 18.93 4.55 31.97
C LEU A 13 19.73 3.75 30.94
N ALA A 14 20.43 4.43 30.03
CA ALA A 14 21.38 3.79 29.12
C ALA A 14 22.63 3.30 29.85
N GLY A 15 23.18 4.09 30.78
CA GLY A 15 24.28 3.70 31.65
C GLY A 15 23.96 2.50 32.56
N LEU A 16 22.69 2.35 32.94
CA LEU A 16 22.18 1.21 33.71
C LEU A 16 21.85 -0.02 32.84
N GLY A 17 22.03 0.05 31.52
CA GLY A 17 21.76 -1.05 30.58
C GLY A 17 20.27 -1.34 30.35
N LEU A 18 19.37 -0.47 30.83
CA LEU A 18 17.92 -0.59 30.64
C LEU A 18 17.49 -0.08 29.26
N LEU A 19 18.23 0.90 28.74
CA LEU A 19 18.17 1.36 27.36
C LEU A 19 19.51 1.07 26.66
N GLN A 20 19.45 0.79 25.35
CA GLN A 20 20.61 0.85 24.47
C GLN A 20 20.62 2.20 23.78
N ARG A 21 21.79 2.85 23.72
CA ARG A 21 21.98 4.11 22.98
C ARG A 21 22.75 3.83 21.70
N ALA A 22 22.25 4.34 20.58
CA ALA A 22 22.94 4.38 19.30
C ALA A 22 22.85 5.79 18.73
N ASN A 23 23.96 6.52 18.75
CA ASN A 23 24.03 7.95 18.41
C ASN A 23 23.03 8.79 19.24
N ASP A 24 22.13 9.51 18.56
CA ASP A 24 21.07 10.35 19.15
C ASP A 24 19.73 9.60 19.33
N THR A 25 19.77 8.27 19.32
CA THR A 25 18.57 7.43 19.49
C THR A 25 18.73 6.42 20.62
N TYR A 26 17.62 6.12 21.28
CA TYR A 26 17.54 5.14 22.36
C TYR A 26 16.71 3.92 21.92
N ALA A 27 16.98 2.74 22.44
CA ALA A 27 16.20 1.55 22.22
C ALA A 27 15.99 0.83 23.56
N MET A 28 14.81 0.28 23.81
CA MET A 28 14.58 -0.51 25.02
C MET A 28 15.19 -1.90 24.88
N HIS A 29 15.87 -2.39 25.92
CA HIS A 29 16.40 -3.74 25.91
C HIS A 29 15.26 -4.79 25.84
N GLY A 30 15.43 -5.86 25.06
CA GLY A 30 14.37 -6.85 24.80
C GLY A 30 13.83 -7.53 26.07
N LEU A 31 14.70 -7.82 27.04
CA LEU A 31 14.31 -8.41 28.34
C LEU A 31 13.51 -7.44 29.23
N VAL A 32 13.86 -6.14 29.20
CA VAL A 32 13.13 -5.10 29.94
C VAL A 32 11.74 -4.94 29.36
N ARG A 33 11.63 -4.92 28.02
CA ARG A 33 10.35 -4.92 27.31
C ARG A 33 9.50 -6.13 27.68
N GLU A 34 10.08 -7.33 27.69
CA GLU A 34 9.35 -8.56 28.00
C GLU A 34 8.90 -8.64 29.47
N TYR A 35 9.73 -8.18 30.40
CA TYR A 35 9.39 -8.10 31.83
C TYR A 35 8.15 -7.22 32.06
N PHE A 36 8.15 -5.99 31.53
CA PHE A 36 7.00 -5.09 31.69
C PHE A 36 5.74 -5.59 30.97
N LEU A 37 5.88 -6.33 29.86
CA LEU A 37 4.74 -6.96 29.19
C LEU A 37 4.12 -8.10 30.01
N ARG A 38 4.91 -8.81 30.82
CA ARG A 38 4.42 -9.93 31.66
C ARG A 38 3.72 -9.43 32.93
N GLU A 39 4.22 -8.38 33.57
CA GLU A 39 3.61 -7.83 34.79
C GLU A 39 2.32 -7.04 34.54
N SER A 40 2.12 -6.49 33.33
CA SER A 40 1.09 -5.48 33.12
C SER A 40 -0.31 -5.97 32.74
N GLN A 41 -0.70 -7.24 32.92
CA GLN A 41 -2.03 -7.68 32.45
C GLN A 41 -3.21 -6.88 33.07
N GLN A 42 -3.02 -6.28 34.24
CA GLN A 42 -4.02 -5.42 34.90
C GLN A 42 -4.02 -3.95 34.40
N ASP A 43 -2.88 -3.44 33.88
CA ASP A 43 -2.69 -2.03 33.45
C ASP A 43 -2.21 -1.87 31.97
N ALA A 44 -2.34 -2.93 31.17
CA ALA A 44 -1.80 -3.04 29.81
C ALA A 44 -2.10 -1.82 28.88
N PRO A 45 -3.34 -1.28 28.81
CA PRO A 45 -3.60 -0.09 28.01
C PRO A 45 -2.75 1.14 28.38
N VAL A 46 -2.55 1.40 29.68
CA VAL A 46 -1.78 2.56 30.15
C VAL A 46 -0.31 2.39 29.81
N LEU A 47 0.23 1.18 29.96
CA LEU A 47 1.60 0.88 29.58
C LEU A 47 1.81 1.03 28.07
N HIS A 48 0.92 0.47 27.25
CA HIS A 48 1.00 0.62 25.80
C HIS A 48 0.91 2.08 25.35
N GLU A 49 0.13 2.91 26.04
CA GLU A 49 0.08 4.34 25.73
C GLU A 49 1.39 5.04 26.07
N ARG A 50 1.97 4.75 27.24
CA ARG A 50 3.29 5.29 27.62
C ARG A 50 4.37 4.87 26.64
N LEU A 51 4.38 3.61 26.23
CA LEU A 51 5.32 3.09 25.23
C LEU A 51 5.10 3.73 23.86
N TYR A 52 3.85 3.91 23.42
CA TYR A 52 3.53 4.66 22.20
C TYR A 52 4.14 6.07 22.24
N ARG A 53 3.91 6.83 23.32
CA ARG A 53 4.45 8.19 23.49
C ARG A 53 5.97 8.18 23.55
N LEU A 54 6.58 7.24 24.26
CA LEU A 54 8.04 7.07 24.35
C LEU A 54 8.64 6.82 22.97
N TYR A 55 8.15 5.84 22.23
CA TYR A 55 8.67 5.52 20.90
C TYR A 55 8.44 6.66 19.89
N ALA A 56 7.24 7.24 19.88
CA ALA A 56 6.87 8.25 18.89
C ALA A 56 7.54 9.62 19.13
N ALA A 57 7.79 10.02 20.37
CA ALA A 57 8.26 11.38 20.69
C ALA A 57 9.67 11.43 21.27
N VAL A 58 10.03 10.46 22.12
CA VAL A 58 11.27 10.49 22.90
C VAL A 58 12.40 9.75 22.19
N ILE A 59 12.17 8.48 21.87
CA ILE A 59 13.16 7.64 21.19
C ILE A 59 13.39 8.15 19.77
N GLN A 60 12.31 8.62 19.12
CA GLN A 60 12.35 9.09 17.74
C GLN A 60 11.89 10.54 17.63
N PRO A 61 12.71 11.51 18.09
CA PRO A 61 12.35 12.92 18.10
C PRO A 61 12.32 13.53 16.70
N LYS A 62 13.11 12.98 15.76
CA LYS A 62 13.07 13.41 14.36
C LYS A 62 11.73 12.98 13.75
N TRP A 63 10.98 13.97 13.26
CA TRP A 63 9.62 13.79 12.73
C TRP A 63 9.56 12.78 11.57
N ARG A 64 10.40 12.94 10.56
CA ARG A 64 10.52 12.05 9.39
C ARG A 64 11.94 11.46 9.33
N PRO A 65 12.23 10.41 10.10
CA PRO A 65 13.51 9.72 10.00
C PRO A 65 13.69 9.07 8.63
N GLY A 66 14.94 8.89 8.22
CA GLY A 66 15.31 8.21 6.98
C GLY A 66 15.79 6.79 7.25
N GLY A 67 15.63 5.92 6.25
CA GLY A 67 16.09 4.54 6.29
C GLY A 67 15.26 3.63 7.19
N LEU A 68 15.48 2.32 7.08
CA LEU A 68 14.76 1.31 7.85
C LEU A 68 15.02 1.45 9.36
N GLU A 69 16.27 1.65 9.77
CA GLU A 69 16.64 1.85 11.17
C GLU A 69 15.93 3.06 11.80
N GLY A 70 15.81 4.16 11.05
CA GLY A 70 15.11 5.34 11.51
C GLY A 70 13.60 5.14 11.64
N LEU A 71 13.00 4.26 10.83
CA LEU A 71 11.57 3.92 10.93
C LEU A 71 11.25 2.91 12.04
N ARG A 72 12.22 2.11 12.49
CA ARG A 72 12.01 1.04 13.48
C ARG A 72 11.29 1.52 14.75
N PRO A 73 11.69 2.64 15.40
CA PRO A 73 10.92 3.16 16.53
C PRO A 73 9.48 3.54 16.20
N LEU A 74 9.21 4.04 14.98
CA LEU A 74 7.86 4.42 14.58
C LEU A 74 6.98 3.17 14.39
N TYR A 75 7.54 2.06 13.92
CA TYR A 75 6.82 0.80 13.86
C TYR A 75 6.49 0.25 15.26
N GLU A 76 7.40 0.39 16.23
CA GLU A 76 7.11 0.07 17.64
C GLU A 76 6.01 0.96 18.22
N ALA A 77 6.01 2.25 17.88
CA ALA A 77 4.91 3.14 18.23
C ALA A 77 3.59 2.66 17.63
N VAL A 78 3.54 2.30 16.34
CA VAL A 78 2.32 1.77 15.70
C VAL A 78 1.82 0.50 16.40
N HIS A 79 2.73 -0.43 16.74
CA HIS A 79 2.38 -1.62 17.50
C HIS A 79 1.72 -1.26 18.83
N HIS A 80 2.34 -0.39 19.64
CA HIS A 80 1.79 -0.03 20.94
C HIS A 80 0.50 0.79 20.84
N GLY A 81 0.39 1.73 19.90
CA GLY A 81 -0.82 2.53 19.68
C GLY A 81 -2.02 1.71 19.21
N THR A 82 -1.80 0.63 18.47
CA THR A 82 -2.88 -0.32 18.12
C THR A 82 -3.28 -1.20 19.30
N GLN A 83 -2.35 -1.52 20.20
CA GLN A 83 -2.64 -2.33 21.40
C GLN A 83 -3.43 -1.56 22.46
N THR A 84 -3.19 -0.25 22.68
CA THR A 84 -4.00 0.54 23.65
C THR A 84 -5.50 0.47 23.33
N ALA A 85 -5.81 0.48 22.04
CA ALA A 85 -7.14 0.62 21.54
C ALA A 85 -7.93 -0.70 21.53
N ARG A 86 -7.26 -1.86 21.63
CA ARG A 86 -7.89 -3.15 21.94
C ARG A 86 -8.42 -3.23 23.37
N HIS A 87 -7.97 -2.34 24.25
CA HIS A 87 -8.32 -2.31 25.68
C HIS A 87 -9.15 -1.09 26.09
N GLY A 88 -9.83 -0.42 25.13
CA GLY A 88 -10.87 0.57 25.42
C GLY A 88 -10.48 2.05 25.33
N LYS A 89 -9.19 2.39 25.17
CA LYS A 89 -8.72 3.78 24.91
C LYS A 89 -8.20 3.91 23.47
N THR A 90 -8.99 4.51 22.60
CA THR A 90 -8.75 4.44 21.15
C THR A 90 -7.74 5.47 20.66
N LEU A 91 -6.50 5.03 20.40
CA LEU A 91 -5.47 5.79 19.67
C LEU A 91 -5.39 5.40 18.18
N TYR A 92 -6.31 4.59 17.64
CA TYR A 92 -6.22 4.10 16.25
C TYR A 92 -6.07 5.25 15.25
N ARG A 93 -6.90 6.29 15.37
CA ARG A 93 -6.84 7.43 14.45
C ARG A 93 -5.51 8.17 14.55
N GLU A 94 -5.09 8.53 15.75
CA GLU A 94 -3.81 9.23 15.99
C GLU A 94 -2.64 8.40 15.47
N THR A 95 -2.59 7.12 15.82
CA THR A 95 -1.53 6.19 15.42
C THR A 95 -1.48 6.03 13.90
N PHE A 96 -2.63 5.87 13.26
CA PHE A 96 -2.69 5.70 11.82
C PHE A 96 -2.34 6.99 11.08
N GLU A 97 -2.91 8.12 11.50
CA GLU A 97 -2.74 9.41 10.82
C GLU A 97 -1.36 10.02 11.10
N ASP A 98 -1.00 10.20 12.37
CA ASP A 98 0.20 10.94 12.75
C ASP A 98 1.47 10.11 12.62
N VAL A 99 1.42 8.81 12.94
CA VAL A 99 2.61 7.97 12.86
C VAL A 99 2.70 7.25 11.51
N TYR A 100 1.72 6.42 11.18
CA TYR A 100 1.82 5.59 9.98
C TYR A 100 1.75 6.42 8.69
N ILE A 101 0.74 7.26 8.51
CA ILE A 101 0.57 8.05 7.28
C ILE A 101 1.60 9.18 7.21
N ARG A 102 1.66 10.07 8.21
CA ARG A 102 2.43 11.33 8.09
C ARG A 102 3.94 11.16 8.26
N ARG A 103 4.40 10.17 9.02
CA ARG A 103 5.83 9.97 9.34
C ARG A 103 6.46 8.78 8.61
N ILE A 104 5.80 7.62 8.62
CA ILE A 104 6.30 6.40 7.94
C ILE A 104 6.07 6.49 6.43
N LEU A 105 4.82 6.62 5.98
CA LEU A 105 4.49 6.76 4.57
C LEU A 105 4.83 8.15 4.04
N ARG A 106 4.85 9.17 4.89
CA ARG A 106 5.04 10.59 4.52
C ARG A 106 3.92 11.16 3.63
N GLY A 107 2.71 10.63 3.77
CA GLY A 107 1.53 11.04 3.03
C GLY A 107 0.94 9.93 2.17
N MET A 108 -0.28 10.16 1.68
CA MET A 108 -1.04 9.24 0.83
C MET A 108 -0.85 9.52 -0.67
N GLU A 109 -0.07 10.55 -1.04
CA GLU A 109 0.07 10.97 -2.43
C GLU A 109 1.52 10.79 -2.90
N ALA A 110 1.71 9.98 -3.93
CA ALA A 110 3.04 9.67 -4.45
C ALA A 110 3.77 10.89 -5.02
N LYS A 111 3.03 11.84 -5.64
CA LYS A 111 3.60 13.09 -6.19
C LYS A 111 4.21 13.99 -5.12
N GLU A 112 3.79 13.83 -3.86
CA GLU A 112 4.26 14.62 -2.71
C GLU A 112 5.37 13.90 -1.92
N GLY A 113 5.89 12.79 -2.46
CA GLY A 113 6.87 11.95 -1.76
C GLY A 113 6.25 10.99 -0.74
N GLY A 114 4.93 10.76 -0.83
CA GLY A 114 4.21 9.76 -0.05
C GLY A 114 4.63 8.32 -0.38
N PHE A 115 4.15 7.38 0.44
CA PHE A 115 4.53 5.97 0.42
C PHE A 115 6.04 5.70 0.58
N TYR A 116 6.75 6.52 1.36
CA TYR A 116 8.21 6.43 1.53
C TYR A 116 8.70 5.04 1.94
N SER A 117 8.11 4.42 2.97
CA SER A 117 8.51 3.09 3.45
C SER A 117 8.40 2.03 2.36
N MET A 118 7.29 1.98 1.62
CA MET A 118 7.09 1.00 0.55
C MET A 118 7.88 1.33 -0.72
N LYS A 119 7.74 2.55 -1.26
CA LYS A 119 8.32 2.92 -2.57
C LYS A 119 9.81 3.19 -2.53
N LYS A 120 10.32 3.81 -1.46
CA LYS A 120 11.75 4.16 -1.36
C LYS A 120 12.57 3.09 -0.66
N LEU A 121 11.99 2.40 0.33
CA LEU A 121 12.73 1.43 1.15
C LEU A 121 12.34 -0.03 0.91
N GLY A 122 11.24 -0.31 0.19
CA GLY A 122 10.75 -1.68 0.00
C GLY A 122 10.31 -2.36 1.30
N ALA A 123 9.89 -1.59 2.31
CA ALA A 123 9.59 -2.06 3.66
C ALA A 123 8.24 -2.81 3.79
N PHE A 124 7.88 -3.63 2.79
CA PHE A 124 6.57 -4.29 2.69
C PHE A 124 6.23 -5.15 3.91
N ASP A 125 7.20 -5.92 4.42
CA ASP A 125 7.00 -6.77 5.60
C ASP A 125 6.77 -5.94 6.88
N ALA A 126 7.57 -4.88 7.07
CA ALA A 126 7.43 -3.99 8.23
C ALA A 126 6.11 -3.22 8.19
N ASP A 127 5.73 -2.70 7.04
CA ASP A 127 4.43 -2.05 6.85
C ASP A 127 3.29 -3.05 7.07
N LEU A 128 3.34 -4.26 6.52
CA LEU A 128 2.29 -5.25 6.71
C LEU A 128 2.12 -5.63 8.20
N LYS A 129 3.23 -5.80 8.93
CA LYS A 129 3.21 -6.04 10.39
C LYS A 129 2.57 -4.88 11.14
N ALA A 130 2.87 -3.64 10.76
CA ALA A 130 2.29 -2.45 11.37
C ALA A 130 0.77 -2.36 11.08
N LEU A 131 0.37 -2.64 9.84
CA LEU A 131 -1.01 -2.64 9.40
C LEU A 131 -1.86 -3.68 10.11
N ALA A 132 -1.30 -4.85 10.46
CA ALA A 132 -2.01 -5.93 11.12
C ALA A 132 -2.71 -5.50 12.43
N GLY A 133 -2.13 -4.52 13.15
CA GLY A 133 -2.73 -3.96 14.36
C GLY A 133 -4.05 -3.23 14.14
N PHE A 134 -4.34 -2.82 12.89
CA PHE A 134 -5.57 -2.13 12.48
C PHE A 134 -6.65 -3.07 11.92
N PHE A 135 -6.45 -4.39 12.01
CA PHE A 135 -7.42 -5.41 11.60
C PHE A 135 -7.87 -6.28 12.78
N GLN A 136 -9.07 -6.84 12.67
CA GLN A 136 -9.65 -7.78 13.64
C GLN A 136 -9.20 -9.22 13.38
N GLY A 137 -7.89 -9.43 13.18
CA GLY A 137 -7.31 -10.76 12.89
C GLY A 137 -7.53 -11.29 11.47
N ASP A 138 -8.35 -10.61 10.67
CA ASP A 138 -8.63 -10.92 9.26
C ASP A 138 -8.41 -9.66 8.42
N TRP A 139 -7.70 -9.80 7.29
CA TRP A 139 -7.39 -8.71 6.37
C TRP A 139 -8.63 -8.09 5.69
N GLY A 140 -9.79 -8.76 5.72
CA GLY A 140 -11.06 -8.18 5.29
C GLY A 140 -11.79 -7.34 6.35
N LYS A 141 -11.29 -7.29 7.58
CA LYS A 141 -12.01 -6.71 8.74
C LYS A 141 -11.21 -5.58 9.38
N PRO A 142 -11.20 -4.37 8.77
CA PRO A 142 -10.58 -3.21 9.39
C PRO A 142 -11.31 -2.87 10.69
N ILE A 143 -10.61 -2.21 11.61
CA ILE A 143 -11.20 -1.85 12.88
C ILE A 143 -12.27 -0.75 12.69
N PRO A 144 -13.47 -0.91 13.25
CA PRO A 144 -14.60 -0.01 13.01
C PRO A 144 -14.39 1.41 13.55
N GLY A 145 -13.44 1.62 14.47
CA GLY A 145 -13.10 2.92 15.03
C GLY A 145 -12.34 3.86 14.07
N LEU A 146 -11.95 3.40 12.88
CA LEU A 146 -11.37 4.24 11.84
C LEU A 146 -12.47 4.78 10.89
N PRO A 147 -12.42 6.06 10.48
CA PRO A 147 -13.29 6.60 9.44
C PRO A 147 -13.24 5.79 8.14
N ALA A 148 -14.34 5.75 7.39
CA ALA A 148 -14.46 4.96 6.16
C ALA A 148 -13.35 5.23 5.12
N PRO A 149 -12.91 6.48 4.86
CA PRO A 149 -11.78 6.72 3.95
C PRO A 149 -10.48 6.07 4.43
N TYR A 150 -10.22 6.06 5.73
CA TYR A 150 -9.03 5.41 6.31
C TYR A 150 -9.14 3.89 6.28
N GLN A 151 -10.33 3.32 6.44
CA GLN A 151 -10.55 1.89 6.26
C GLN A 151 -10.27 1.46 4.81
N GLY A 152 -10.79 2.20 3.82
CA GLY A 152 -10.52 1.94 2.40
C GLY A 152 -9.03 2.04 2.07
N PHE A 153 -8.35 3.09 2.55
CA PHE A 153 -6.91 3.24 2.39
C PHE A 153 -6.13 2.09 3.04
N LEU A 154 -6.49 1.71 4.28
CA LEU A 154 -5.89 0.61 5.02
C LEU A 154 -5.98 -0.72 4.24
N LEU A 155 -7.16 -1.04 3.71
CA LEU A 155 -7.42 -2.23 2.89
C LEU A 155 -6.52 -2.25 1.64
N ASN A 156 -6.42 -1.13 0.93
CA ASN A 156 -5.56 -1.01 -0.25
C ASN A 156 -4.08 -1.20 0.08
N GLN A 157 -3.60 -0.60 1.17
CA GLN A 157 -2.21 -0.75 1.60
C GLN A 157 -1.90 -2.20 2.02
N ALA A 158 -2.82 -2.86 2.71
CA ALA A 158 -2.66 -4.27 3.11
C ALA A 158 -2.64 -5.19 1.88
N ALA A 159 -3.60 -5.02 0.95
CA ALA A 159 -3.64 -5.80 -0.29
C ALA A 159 -2.35 -5.63 -1.11
N PHE A 160 -1.85 -4.39 -1.24
CA PHE A 160 -0.61 -4.11 -1.95
C PHE A 160 0.60 -4.77 -1.32
N ALA A 161 0.78 -4.66 0.00
CA ALA A 161 1.90 -5.28 0.70
C ALA A 161 1.82 -6.82 0.66
N LEU A 162 0.62 -7.41 0.79
CA LEU A 162 0.41 -8.86 0.68
C LEU A 162 0.79 -9.38 -0.71
N ARG A 163 0.40 -8.66 -1.78
CA ARG A 163 0.79 -8.99 -3.16
C ARG A 163 2.30 -8.90 -3.35
N ALA A 164 2.93 -7.81 -2.90
CA ALA A 164 4.38 -7.61 -3.00
C ALA A 164 5.19 -8.71 -2.29
N LEU A 165 4.63 -9.28 -1.21
CA LEU A 165 5.24 -10.38 -0.44
C LEU A 165 4.84 -11.78 -0.97
N GLY A 166 4.13 -11.88 -2.09
CA GLY A 166 3.69 -13.16 -2.67
C GLY A 166 2.55 -13.86 -1.91
N ARG A 167 1.93 -13.20 -0.93
CA ARG A 167 0.80 -13.73 -0.14
C ARG A 167 -0.53 -13.53 -0.85
N LEU A 168 -0.61 -13.99 -2.10
CA LEU A 168 -1.69 -13.68 -3.05
C LEU A 168 -3.09 -14.03 -2.51
N HIS A 169 -3.27 -15.22 -1.93
CA HIS A 169 -4.55 -15.63 -1.34
C HIS A 169 -5.03 -14.69 -0.22
N ALA A 170 -4.11 -14.22 0.62
CA ALA A 170 -4.45 -13.32 1.71
C ALA A 170 -4.82 -11.90 1.22
N ALA A 171 -4.38 -11.51 0.02
CA ALA A 171 -4.69 -10.21 -0.58
C ALA A 171 -6.12 -10.11 -1.13
N LEU A 172 -6.81 -11.24 -1.34
CA LEU A 172 -8.17 -11.28 -1.90
C LEU A 172 -9.22 -10.60 -1.01
N ALA A 173 -9.18 -10.88 0.30
CA ALA A 173 -10.14 -10.30 1.23
C ALA A 173 -10.04 -8.76 1.29
N PRO A 174 -8.86 -8.15 1.53
CA PRO A 174 -8.76 -6.70 1.62
C PRO A 174 -9.12 -6.00 0.31
N ILE A 175 -8.73 -6.55 -0.85
CA ILE A 175 -9.04 -5.91 -2.13
C ILE A 175 -10.54 -5.96 -2.46
N ARG A 176 -11.24 -7.08 -2.18
CA ARG A 176 -12.68 -7.19 -2.42
C ARG A 176 -13.48 -6.25 -1.53
N ILE A 177 -13.16 -6.22 -0.24
CA ILE A 177 -13.82 -5.32 0.71
C ILE A 177 -13.53 -3.85 0.37
N GLY A 178 -12.28 -3.54 -0.04
CA GLY A 178 -11.91 -2.21 -0.52
C GLY A 178 -12.76 -1.77 -1.72
N LEU A 179 -12.90 -2.64 -2.73
CA LEU A 179 -13.73 -2.41 -3.91
C LEU A 179 -15.20 -2.14 -3.53
N GLU A 180 -15.79 -2.99 -2.68
CA GLU A 180 -17.16 -2.78 -2.22
C GLU A 180 -17.37 -1.42 -1.54
N MET A 181 -16.39 -0.96 -0.74
CA MET A 181 -16.45 0.33 -0.08
C MET A 181 -16.37 1.50 -1.06
N LEU A 182 -15.53 1.38 -2.09
CA LEU A 182 -15.38 2.40 -3.15
C LEU A 182 -16.66 2.50 -3.99
N LEU A 183 -17.27 1.36 -4.33
CA LEU A 183 -18.54 1.30 -5.05
C LEU A 183 -19.68 1.95 -4.26
N LYS A 184 -19.77 1.69 -2.95
CA LYS A 184 -20.75 2.35 -2.06
C LYS A 184 -20.57 3.86 -1.98
N GLN A 185 -19.34 4.34 -2.14
CA GLN A 185 -18.99 5.76 -2.12
C GLN A 185 -19.09 6.44 -3.50
N ALA A 186 -19.41 5.69 -4.55
CA ALA A 186 -19.39 6.18 -5.93
C ALA A 186 -18.02 6.76 -6.35
N ASP A 187 -16.93 6.27 -5.77
CA ASP A 187 -15.56 6.63 -6.15
C ASP A 187 -15.13 5.76 -7.34
N TRP A 188 -15.60 6.14 -8.54
CA TRP A 188 -15.47 5.32 -9.75
C TRP A 188 -14.02 5.16 -10.20
N GLU A 189 -13.19 6.18 -10.03
CA GLU A 189 -11.76 6.15 -10.40
C GLU A 189 -11.02 5.11 -9.56
N ASN A 190 -11.17 5.17 -8.23
CA ASN A 190 -10.51 4.20 -7.35
C ASN A 190 -11.16 2.82 -7.44
N ALA A 191 -12.47 2.72 -7.68
CA ALA A 191 -13.13 1.44 -7.93
C ALA A 191 -12.58 0.75 -9.19
N ALA A 192 -12.37 1.49 -10.28
CA ALA A 192 -11.74 0.96 -11.50
C ALA A 192 -10.34 0.42 -11.21
N LYS A 193 -9.47 1.23 -10.58
CA LYS A 193 -8.13 0.80 -10.17
C LYS A 193 -8.16 -0.45 -9.29
N ASN A 194 -9.11 -0.56 -8.37
CA ASN A 194 -9.18 -1.68 -7.44
C ASN A 194 -9.69 -2.97 -8.11
N ALA A 195 -10.71 -2.86 -8.97
CA ALA A 195 -11.20 -3.96 -9.79
C ALA A 195 -10.12 -4.48 -10.76
N ASN A 196 -9.37 -3.59 -11.39
CA ASN A 196 -8.22 -3.94 -12.22
C ASN A 196 -7.17 -4.76 -11.43
N ASN A 197 -6.80 -4.28 -10.25
CA ASN A 197 -5.85 -4.96 -9.38
C ASN A 197 -6.38 -6.32 -8.86
N LEU A 198 -7.69 -6.46 -8.70
CA LEU A 198 -8.32 -7.72 -8.33
C LEU A 198 -8.29 -8.72 -9.49
N SER A 199 -8.60 -8.27 -10.71
CA SER A 199 -8.46 -9.10 -11.92
C SER A 199 -7.03 -9.64 -12.09
N ASP A 200 -6.01 -8.77 -11.97
CA ASP A 200 -4.60 -9.19 -12.01
C ASP A 200 -4.28 -10.25 -10.93
N LEU A 201 -4.77 -10.02 -9.71
CA LEU A 201 -4.56 -10.95 -8.60
C LEU A 201 -5.21 -12.31 -8.85
N GLU A 202 -6.42 -12.31 -9.41
CA GLU A 202 -7.16 -13.52 -9.74
C GLU A 202 -6.52 -14.28 -10.89
N LEU A 203 -5.95 -13.57 -11.86
CA LEU A 203 -5.20 -14.17 -12.97
C LEU A 203 -3.98 -14.92 -12.43
N LEU A 204 -3.21 -14.28 -11.54
CA LEU A 204 -2.06 -14.91 -10.89
C LEU A 204 -2.43 -16.14 -10.04
N LEU A 205 -3.68 -16.21 -9.58
CA LEU A 205 -4.23 -17.36 -8.85
C LEU A 205 -4.88 -18.40 -9.76
N GLY A 206 -4.85 -18.20 -11.09
CA GLY A 206 -5.46 -19.09 -12.08
C GLY A 206 -6.99 -19.06 -12.12
N ARG A 207 -7.62 -18.01 -11.60
CA ARG A 207 -9.09 -17.88 -11.48
C ARG A 207 -9.69 -17.21 -12.71
N ILE A 208 -9.46 -17.78 -13.88
CA ILE A 208 -9.76 -17.18 -15.20
C ILE A 208 -11.17 -16.60 -15.32
N ALA A 209 -12.21 -17.32 -14.88
CA ALA A 209 -13.58 -16.82 -14.96
C ALA A 209 -13.81 -15.55 -14.12
N ALA A 210 -13.22 -15.48 -12.93
CA ALA A 210 -13.32 -14.32 -12.05
C ALA A 210 -12.49 -13.14 -12.60
N THR A 211 -11.28 -13.43 -13.11
CA THR A 211 -10.41 -12.47 -13.78
C THR A 211 -11.15 -11.70 -14.89
N ILE A 212 -11.86 -12.42 -15.78
CA ILE A 212 -12.60 -11.80 -16.89
C ILE A 212 -13.73 -10.92 -16.36
N ALA A 213 -14.53 -11.44 -15.42
CA ALA A 213 -15.66 -10.71 -14.87
C ALA A 213 -15.23 -9.41 -14.16
N ASP A 214 -14.17 -9.48 -13.35
CA ASP A 214 -13.67 -8.31 -12.63
C ASP A 214 -12.94 -7.32 -13.56
N ALA A 215 -12.31 -7.81 -14.65
CA ALA A 215 -11.75 -6.94 -15.69
C ALA A 215 -12.85 -6.17 -16.44
N GLU A 216 -13.96 -6.82 -16.80
CA GLU A 216 -15.13 -6.19 -17.41
C GLU A 216 -15.73 -5.10 -16.51
N GLN A 217 -15.87 -5.40 -15.21
CA GLN A 217 -16.33 -4.41 -14.23
C GLN A 217 -15.36 -3.22 -14.13
N SER A 218 -14.05 -3.48 -14.17
CA SER A 218 -13.03 -2.42 -14.12
C SER A 218 -13.17 -1.42 -15.27
N VAL A 219 -13.45 -1.88 -16.49
CA VAL A 219 -13.73 -1.02 -17.66
C VAL A 219 -15.02 -0.23 -17.47
N THR A 220 -16.08 -0.88 -16.98
CA THR A 220 -17.36 -0.22 -16.68
C THR A 220 -17.18 0.91 -15.66
N HIS A 221 -16.36 0.72 -14.62
CA HIS A 221 -16.05 1.75 -13.65
C HIS A 221 -15.19 2.87 -14.24
N ALA A 222 -14.19 2.52 -15.05
CA ALA A 222 -13.31 3.50 -15.70
C ALA A 222 -14.09 4.44 -16.64
N GLU A 223 -15.09 3.91 -17.37
CA GLU A 223 -15.97 4.73 -18.22
C GLU A 223 -16.75 5.77 -17.43
N ARG A 224 -17.18 5.43 -16.21
CA ARG A 224 -17.89 6.35 -15.32
C ARG A 224 -16.98 7.39 -14.67
N SER A 225 -15.69 7.14 -14.60
CA SER A 225 -14.70 8.07 -14.04
C SER A 225 -14.25 9.15 -15.02
N GLU A 226 -14.49 8.95 -16.33
CA GLU A 226 -14.04 9.80 -17.45
C GLU A 226 -12.51 9.97 -17.61
N GLU A 227 -11.70 9.44 -16.68
CA GLU A 227 -10.24 9.49 -16.71
C GLU A 227 -9.66 8.66 -17.87
N ALA A 228 -8.98 9.34 -18.80
CA ALA A 228 -8.46 8.71 -20.02
C ALA A 228 -7.41 7.63 -19.73
N PHE A 229 -6.56 7.85 -18.71
CA PHE A 229 -5.55 6.88 -18.31
C PHE A 229 -6.17 5.59 -17.78
N GLU A 230 -7.20 5.70 -16.93
CA GLU A 230 -7.89 4.53 -16.39
C GLU A 230 -8.64 3.79 -17.51
N ARG A 231 -9.32 4.51 -18.42
CA ARG A 231 -9.99 3.86 -19.56
C ARG A 231 -9.04 3.05 -20.44
N LEU A 232 -7.82 3.54 -20.65
CA LEU A 232 -6.77 2.81 -21.38
C LEU A 232 -6.28 1.61 -20.57
N SER A 233 -5.87 1.82 -19.31
CA SER A 233 -5.28 0.78 -18.46
C SER A 233 -6.23 -0.40 -18.24
N ASN A 234 -7.49 -0.13 -17.92
CA ASN A 234 -8.48 -1.17 -17.62
C ASN A 234 -8.82 -2.00 -18.87
N ARG A 235 -8.89 -1.37 -20.06
CA ARG A 235 -9.08 -2.09 -21.34
C ARG A 235 -7.90 -3.01 -21.67
N THR A 236 -6.67 -2.57 -21.40
CA THR A 236 -5.49 -3.43 -21.62
C THR A 236 -5.47 -4.64 -20.69
N THR A 237 -5.90 -4.49 -19.44
CA THR A 237 -6.01 -5.62 -18.49
C THR A 237 -7.11 -6.59 -18.89
N GLN A 238 -8.27 -6.09 -19.32
CA GLN A 238 -9.33 -6.94 -19.86
C GLN A 238 -8.88 -7.70 -21.12
N ALA A 239 -8.12 -7.03 -22.00
CA ALA A 239 -7.53 -7.66 -23.17
C ALA A 239 -6.55 -8.77 -22.79
N ASP A 240 -5.67 -8.56 -21.80
CA ASP A 240 -4.75 -9.59 -21.30
C ASP A 240 -5.52 -10.76 -20.66
N ALA A 241 -6.51 -10.49 -19.82
CA ALA A 241 -7.37 -11.50 -19.22
C ALA A 241 -8.02 -12.42 -20.28
N LEU A 242 -8.59 -11.83 -21.33
CA LEU A 242 -9.18 -12.57 -22.45
C LEU A 242 -8.12 -13.32 -23.25
N HIS A 243 -6.95 -12.72 -23.46
CA HIS A 243 -5.84 -13.39 -24.16
C HIS A 243 -5.38 -14.65 -23.42
N GLN A 244 -5.19 -14.56 -22.10
CA GLN A 244 -4.81 -15.69 -21.25
C GLN A 244 -5.92 -16.76 -21.16
N ALA A 245 -7.17 -16.38 -21.37
CA ALA A 245 -8.31 -17.29 -21.47
C ALA A 245 -8.44 -17.98 -22.85
N GLY A 246 -7.63 -17.61 -23.84
CA GLY A 246 -7.69 -18.12 -25.21
C GLY A 246 -8.62 -17.35 -26.15
N GLU A 247 -9.24 -16.26 -25.68
CA GLU A 247 -10.19 -15.42 -26.44
C GLU A 247 -9.46 -14.36 -27.27
N ALA A 248 -8.57 -14.81 -28.17
CA ALA A 248 -7.62 -13.95 -28.87
C ALA A 248 -8.28 -12.85 -29.73
N GLN A 249 -9.43 -13.13 -30.34
CA GLN A 249 -10.15 -12.15 -31.16
C GLN A 249 -10.73 -11.03 -30.29
N ALA A 250 -11.33 -11.37 -29.15
CA ALA A 250 -11.91 -10.40 -28.23
C ALA A 250 -10.82 -9.54 -27.56
N ALA A 251 -9.72 -10.17 -27.15
CA ALA A 251 -8.53 -9.47 -26.65
C ALA A 251 -7.98 -8.44 -27.66
N ARG A 252 -7.86 -8.84 -28.94
CA ARG A 252 -7.38 -7.95 -30.00
C ARG A 252 -8.29 -6.74 -30.21
N ALA A 253 -9.61 -6.90 -30.14
CA ALA A 253 -10.55 -5.79 -30.26
C ALA A 253 -10.32 -4.77 -29.14
N LEU A 254 -10.18 -5.22 -27.88
CA LEU A 254 -9.92 -4.34 -26.74
C LEU A 254 -8.57 -3.62 -26.82
N PHE A 255 -7.52 -4.27 -27.32
CA PHE A 255 -6.24 -3.59 -27.56
C PHE A 255 -6.36 -2.47 -28.59
N ILE A 256 -7.08 -2.70 -29.69
CA ILE A 256 -7.34 -1.67 -30.71
C ILE A 256 -8.13 -0.50 -30.11
N ASP A 257 -9.16 -0.80 -29.32
CA ASP A 257 -9.96 0.23 -28.65
C ASP A 257 -9.11 1.04 -27.66
N ALA A 258 -8.19 0.40 -26.94
CA ALA A 258 -7.26 1.07 -26.03
C ALA A 258 -6.27 1.99 -26.78
N GLU A 259 -5.77 1.58 -27.95
CA GLU A 259 -4.89 2.39 -28.79
C GLU A 259 -5.58 3.63 -29.37
N ALA A 260 -6.90 3.58 -29.55
CA ALA A 260 -7.70 4.69 -30.06
C ALA A 260 -7.94 5.81 -29.04
N ILE A 261 -7.67 5.60 -27.75
CA ILE A 261 -7.87 6.59 -26.69
C ILE A 261 -6.80 7.70 -26.79
N PRO A 262 -7.17 8.97 -27.04
CA PRO A 262 -6.21 10.07 -27.08
C PRO A 262 -5.76 10.47 -25.66
N GLY A 263 -4.48 10.35 -25.34
CA GLY A 263 -3.98 10.76 -24.01
C GLY A 263 -2.64 10.14 -23.62
N ARG A 264 -1.90 10.83 -22.74
CA ARG A 264 -0.49 10.61 -22.40
C ARG A 264 -0.09 9.14 -22.20
N ARG A 265 0.87 8.66 -23.00
CA ARG A 265 1.63 7.43 -22.70
C ARG A 265 2.29 7.56 -21.33
N PRO A 266 2.25 6.52 -20.46
CA PRO A 266 2.82 6.59 -19.14
C PRO A 266 4.34 6.84 -19.20
N THR A 267 4.84 7.69 -18.32
CA THR A 267 6.22 7.56 -17.83
C THR A 267 6.30 6.21 -17.11
N PRO A 268 7.30 5.36 -17.38
CA PRO A 268 7.39 4.05 -16.74
C PRO A 268 7.52 4.23 -15.23
N ASN A 269 6.43 3.94 -14.49
CA ASN A 269 6.54 3.53 -13.10
C ASN A 269 7.22 2.15 -13.11
N PRO A 270 8.00 1.77 -12.08
CA PRO A 270 8.55 0.43 -12.03
C PRO A 270 7.38 -0.55 -12.18
N ALA A 271 7.51 -1.45 -13.15
CA ALA A 271 6.51 -2.45 -13.51
C ALA A 271 5.94 -3.11 -12.23
N PRO A 272 4.66 -3.56 -12.25
CA PRO A 272 4.25 -4.55 -11.26
C PRO A 272 5.32 -5.63 -11.25
N LEU A 273 5.85 -5.94 -10.07
CA LEU A 273 7.11 -6.69 -9.87
C LEU A 273 7.16 -8.08 -10.53
N PHE A 274 6.12 -8.52 -11.23
CA PHE A 274 6.13 -9.65 -12.13
C PHE A 274 5.17 -9.40 -13.31
N ALA A 275 5.72 -8.95 -14.44
CA ALA A 275 5.12 -9.16 -15.75
C ALA A 275 6.14 -9.96 -16.58
N PRO A 276 5.89 -11.23 -16.94
CA PRO A 276 6.69 -11.88 -17.96
C PRO A 276 6.52 -11.08 -19.26
N GLY A 277 7.66 -10.74 -19.88
CA GLY A 277 7.74 -9.68 -20.87
C GLY A 277 6.78 -9.84 -22.05
N LEU A 278 6.08 -8.75 -22.37
CA LEU A 278 5.70 -8.44 -23.73
C LEU A 278 6.33 -7.10 -24.10
N PRO A 279 7.34 -7.07 -24.99
CA PRO A 279 7.61 -5.85 -25.72
C PRO A 279 6.39 -5.60 -26.63
N VAL A 280 5.76 -4.44 -26.49
CA VAL A 280 4.80 -3.95 -27.48
C VAL A 280 5.59 -3.74 -28.77
N SER A 281 5.71 -4.81 -29.57
CA SER A 281 6.54 -4.84 -30.76
C SER A 281 5.75 -4.30 -31.94
N ARG A 282 6.03 -3.02 -32.18
CA ARG A 282 5.87 -2.22 -33.39
C ARG A 282 6.15 -3.01 -34.68
N ALA A 283 5.15 -3.67 -35.27
CA ALA A 283 5.29 -4.28 -36.60
C ALA A 283 3.93 -4.52 -37.31
N ALA A 284 3.29 -3.46 -37.81
CA ALA A 284 2.23 -3.57 -38.82
C ALA A 284 1.96 -2.24 -39.54
N ALA A 285 2.96 -1.64 -40.20
CA ALA A 285 2.73 -0.63 -41.23
C ALA A 285 3.95 -0.51 -42.13
N GLY A 286 4.00 -1.31 -43.18
CA GLY A 286 5.09 -1.30 -44.16
C GLY A 286 4.82 -2.18 -45.37
N GLY A 287 3.56 -2.25 -45.83
CA GLY A 287 3.17 -2.95 -47.04
C GLY A 287 2.18 -2.08 -47.82
N GLY A 288 2.62 -1.41 -48.88
CA GLY A 288 1.74 -0.51 -49.62
C GLY A 288 2.38 0.32 -50.73
N ARG A 289 2.76 -0.37 -51.80
CA ARG A 289 2.72 0.05 -53.22
C ARG A 289 3.45 1.32 -53.71
N ALA A 290 4.30 1.04 -54.69
CA ALA A 290 4.72 1.89 -55.80
C ALA A 290 3.68 2.92 -56.29
N ARG A 291 4.16 4.16 -56.46
CA ARG A 291 3.83 5.01 -57.60
C ARG A 291 5.11 5.68 -58.08
N GLY A 292 5.54 5.32 -59.28
CA GLY A 292 6.49 6.15 -60.02
C GLY A 292 5.75 7.35 -60.60
N VAL A 293 6.43 8.50 -60.65
CA VAL A 293 6.32 9.47 -61.74
C VAL A 293 7.70 10.11 -61.91
N ALA A 294 8.14 10.14 -63.15
CA ALA A 294 9.35 10.75 -63.66
C ALA A 294 9.31 12.29 -63.59
N GLY A 295 10.47 12.95 -63.69
CA GLY A 295 10.53 14.39 -63.95
C GLY A 295 11.89 15.05 -63.72
N MET A 296 12.73 14.99 -64.75
CA MET A 296 13.83 15.88 -65.17
C MET A 296 14.28 17.05 -64.28
N GLY A 297 15.61 17.17 -64.16
CA GLY A 297 16.35 18.34 -63.69
C GLY A 297 17.79 17.97 -63.39
#